data_AF-A0A818ZRX1-F1
#
_entry.id   AF-A0A818ZRX1-F1
#
_cell.length_a   1.000
_cell.length_b   1.000
_cell.length_c   1.000
_cell.angle_alpha   90.00
_cell.angle_beta   90.00
_cell.angle_gamma   90.00
#
_symmetry.space_group_name_H-M   'P 1'
#
loop_
_entity.id
_entity.type
_entity.pdbx_description
1 polymer ?
#
loop_
_entity_poly.entity_id
_entity_poly.type
_entity_poly.pdbx_seq_one_letter_code
_entity_poly.pdbx_strand_id
1 'polypeptide(L)'
;MSKAKSNNYKSTTTASLTEEIKVVVVGDGYTGKTTLCVVYKDGEYPQDPYVPTIFENYAATVTLNNRKYILNLFDSAGQEEYDQLRIMAYPNTNVFILCFSIVDPDSYSNILSKWIPELNRYAPRVPIILVGTKLDLRNDPSTLEQLTEKHQRPIAQSQGEYLARICSAKAYLECSSMLNFNIRNVFEQAIETYILHEQRYRNGISNGRRILSAKFQSCSWFNSLGISLDANADDRSDESNGEEEVRSSAKTRTAYSCIQIIKENHRQQIYAVEINNQVQYPDGILFASVGANSIQVYKFDTNTNKTQLVHAYLDPDANEEYFACAWTTIDDKTETSPKVLLAAGGERGVIRILDINRKSQHTALLQTGAINHLTFAKAKPNLLCTASKNFTVTLWDVLSSMCLVVFHGPNGHTDQVLCVDINDKCTMLASASMDRSVFVWSLASEKVREQIDLAENPMHEQQRRLIKAYAVAFPDIEAKAKTLHSHYVDNVQWYGDALISRSADNTFCLWQPIIGNTTKASSFKLLLKWIVHEKEYIWFLKLDICRASQLLAIGTLDGQIQVWDLRHHMHNPAVDFVKLKNMNSKAKISRVSFNYDGSILVACSDDSRIFIWKRK
;
A
#
# COMPACT_ATOMS: atom_id res chain seq x y z
N MET A 1 -16.92 67.05 38.79
CA MET A 1 -17.20 65.71 38.21
C MET A 1 -17.93 65.92 36.89
N SER A 2 -17.29 65.62 35.75
CA SER A 2 -17.96 65.16 34.52
C SER A 2 -16.92 65.04 33.40
N LYS A 3 -16.53 63.80 33.07
CA LYS A 3 -15.76 63.48 31.86
C LYS A 3 -16.74 63.29 30.71
N ALA A 4 -16.51 64.01 29.61
CA ALA A 4 -17.15 63.78 28.32
C ALA A 4 -16.27 62.85 27.46
N LYS A 5 -16.93 61.97 26.70
CA LYS A 5 -16.35 61.06 25.71
C LYS A 5 -15.94 61.84 24.45
N SER A 6 -14.80 61.49 23.86
CA SER A 6 -14.56 61.66 22.42
C SER A 6 -13.96 60.36 21.86
N ASN A 7 -14.54 59.91 20.75
CA ASN A 7 -14.11 58.75 19.98
C ASN A 7 -12.89 59.11 19.13
N ASN A 8 -11.87 58.26 19.13
CA ASN A 8 -10.85 58.22 18.08
C ASN A 8 -10.77 56.80 17.52
N TYR A 9 -11.24 56.64 16.28
CA TYR A 9 -10.93 55.50 15.44
C TYR A 9 -9.43 55.52 15.12
N LYS A 10 -8.69 54.49 15.52
CA LYS A 10 -7.38 54.19 14.94
C LYS A 10 -7.57 53.10 13.89
N SER A 11 -7.37 53.47 12.63
CA SER A 11 -7.22 52.53 11.52
C SER A 11 -5.94 51.72 11.72
N THR A 12 -6.07 50.41 11.93
CA THR A 12 -4.95 49.47 11.82
C THR A 12 -4.82 49.05 10.37
N THR A 13 -3.88 49.68 9.66
CA THR A 13 -3.44 49.27 8.32
C THR A 13 -2.73 47.92 8.42
N THR A 14 -3.36 46.84 7.96
CA THR A 14 -2.72 45.54 7.75
C THR A 14 -1.84 45.62 6.51
N ALA A 15 -0.51 45.62 6.68
CA ALA A 15 0.42 45.42 5.59
C ALA A 15 0.19 44.04 4.95
N SER A 16 -0.04 43.98 3.64
CA SER A 16 -0.16 42.73 2.89
C SER A 16 1.22 42.06 2.81
N LEU A 17 1.43 40.97 3.55
CA LEU A 17 2.61 40.12 3.41
C LEU A 17 2.55 39.43 2.04
N THR A 18 3.47 39.78 1.14
CA THR A 18 3.67 39.08 -0.14
C THR A 18 4.60 37.89 0.12
N GLU A 19 4.20 36.69 -0.30
CA GLU A 19 4.95 35.44 -0.08
C GLU A 19 5.60 34.98 -1.40
N GLU A 20 6.89 34.65 -1.36
CA GLU A 20 7.64 34.18 -2.53
C GLU A 20 7.63 32.64 -2.60
N ILE A 21 7.35 32.09 -3.78
CA ILE A 21 7.28 30.64 -4.02
C ILE A 21 8.20 30.30 -5.19
N LYS A 22 9.19 29.45 -4.94
CA LYS A 22 10.05 28.87 -5.96
C LYS A 22 9.39 27.64 -6.59
N VAL A 23 9.11 27.73 -7.89
CA VAL A 23 8.51 26.67 -8.70
C VAL A 23 9.53 26.21 -9.73
N VAL A 24 9.87 24.92 -9.73
CA VAL A 24 10.77 24.35 -10.74
C VAL A 24 9.98 23.50 -11.72
N VAL A 25 10.14 23.77 -13.01
CA VAL A 25 9.46 23.05 -14.10
C VAL A 25 10.42 22.05 -14.73
N VAL A 26 10.05 20.77 -14.73
CA VAL A 26 10.90 19.62 -15.13
C VAL A 26 10.13 18.64 -16.01
N GLY A 27 10.84 17.77 -16.72
CA GLY A 27 10.27 16.87 -17.73
C GLY A 27 11.16 16.79 -18.96
N ASP A 28 10.89 15.83 -19.86
CA ASP A 28 11.73 15.57 -21.04
C ASP A 28 11.91 16.80 -21.95
N GLY A 29 12.94 16.77 -22.79
CA GLY A 29 13.13 17.74 -23.86
C GLY A 29 11.88 17.85 -24.74
N TYR A 30 11.62 19.04 -25.29
CA TYR A 30 10.51 19.28 -26.24
C TYR A 30 9.09 19.03 -25.72
N THR A 31 8.90 18.78 -24.41
CA THR A 31 7.57 18.64 -23.78
C THR A 31 6.85 19.98 -23.57
N GLY A 32 7.42 21.13 -23.92
CA GLY A 32 6.72 22.42 -23.83
C GLY A 32 6.78 23.11 -22.45
N LYS A 33 7.80 22.82 -21.63
CA LYS A 33 8.04 23.50 -20.34
C LYS A 33 8.28 25.00 -20.51
N THR A 34 9.16 25.37 -21.43
CA THR A 34 9.50 26.77 -21.74
C THR A 34 8.30 27.54 -22.25
N THR A 35 7.55 26.97 -23.21
CA THR A 35 6.34 27.62 -23.74
C THR A 35 5.23 27.72 -22.69
N LEU A 36 5.12 26.76 -21.76
CA LEU A 36 4.23 26.86 -20.59
C LEU A 36 4.60 28.05 -19.70
N CYS A 37 5.89 28.24 -19.37
CA CYS A 37 6.36 29.38 -18.57
C CYS A 37 6.17 30.73 -19.28
N VAL A 38 6.51 30.81 -20.56
CA VAL A 38 6.41 32.05 -21.35
C VAL A 38 4.96 32.48 -21.53
N VAL A 39 4.06 31.58 -21.94
CA VAL A 39 2.63 31.90 -22.11
C VAL A 39 1.99 32.32 -20.79
N TYR A 40 2.41 31.72 -19.67
CA TYR A 40 1.90 32.15 -18.37
C TYR A 40 2.32 33.58 -18.00
N LYS A 41 3.57 33.95 -18.30
CA LYS A 41 4.12 35.26 -17.98
C LYS A 41 3.63 36.35 -18.92
N ASP A 42 3.72 36.10 -20.23
CA ASP A 42 3.55 37.11 -21.27
C ASP A 42 2.16 37.03 -21.94
N GLY A 43 1.41 35.94 -21.71
CA GLY A 43 0.05 35.74 -22.23
C GLY A 43 -0.02 35.31 -23.70
N GLU A 44 1.10 35.33 -24.40
CA GLU A 44 1.20 35.07 -25.83
C GLU A 44 2.13 33.89 -26.13
N TYR A 45 1.78 33.10 -27.16
CA TYR A 45 2.62 32.00 -27.62
C TYR A 45 3.80 32.53 -28.45
N PRO A 46 5.05 32.09 -28.19
CA PRO A 46 6.23 32.57 -28.90
C PRO A 46 6.12 32.34 -30.42
N GLN A 47 6.39 33.37 -31.22
CA GLN A 47 6.38 33.29 -32.69
C GLN A 47 7.78 32.99 -33.27
N ASP A 48 8.84 33.22 -32.50
CA ASP A 48 10.22 32.99 -32.92
C ASP A 48 10.58 31.49 -32.87
N PRO A 49 11.58 31.04 -33.66
CA PRO A 49 12.06 29.66 -33.64
C PRO A 49 12.53 29.24 -32.24
N TYR A 50 12.19 28.01 -31.83
CA TYR A 50 12.55 27.49 -30.52
C TYR A 50 14.07 27.49 -30.28
N VAL A 51 14.50 28.18 -29.23
CA VAL A 51 15.86 28.11 -28.69
C VAL A 51 15.84 27.17 -27.47
N PRO A 52 16.69 26.12 -27.42
CA PRO A 52 16.73 25.22 -26.27
C PRO A 52 17.14 25.92 -24.97
N THR A 53 16.29 25.83 -23.94
CA THR A 53 16.59 26.38 -22.62
C THR A 53 17.64 25.55 -21.89
N ILE A 54 18.68 26.21 -21.39
CA ILE A 54 19.62 25.63 -20.42
C ILE A 54 19.09 25.88 -19.01
N PHE A 55 18.77 27.14 -18.69
CA PHE A 55 18.15 27.57 -17.44
C PHE A 55 17.64 29.02 -17.54
N GLU A 56 16.37 29.26 -17.24
CA GLU A 56 15.80 30.62 -17.17
C GLU A 56 14.95 30.82 -15.91
N ASN A 57 14.96 32.05 -15.37
CA ASN A 57 14.20 32.42 -14.19
C ASN A 57 13.23 33.56 -14.52
N TYR A 58 11.93 33.32 -14.31
CA TYR A 58 10.88 34.30 -14.50
C TYR A 58 10.18 34.62 -13.17
N ALA A 59 9.85 35.88 -12.93
CA ALA A 59 9.04 36.28 -11.79
C ALA A 59 7.63 36.69 -12.24
N ALA A 60 6.60 36.12 -11.64
CA ALA A 60 5.20 36.45 -11.91
C ALA A 60 4.44 36.71 -10.60
N THR A 61 3.64 37.78 -10.55
CA THR A 61 2.80 38.07 -9.37
C THR A 61 1.39 37.54 -9.57
N VAL A 62 0.92 36.72 -8.62
CA VAL A 62 -0.39 36.06 -8.68
C VAL A 62 -1.21 36.45 -7.46
N THR A 63 -2.49 36.76 -7.66
CA THR A 63 -3.41 36.97 -6.55
C THR A 63 -4.35 35.77 -6.43
N LEU A 64 -4.24 35.02 -5.33
CA LEU A 64 -5.07 33.86 -5.02
C LEU A 64 -5.65 34.01 -3.61
N ASN A 65 -6.95 33.79 -3.42
CA ASN A 65 -7.64 33.93 -2.13
C ASN A 65 -7.37 35.28 -1.41
N ASN A 66 -7.38 36.38 -2.16
CA ASN A 66 -7.07 37.75 -1.69
C ASN A 66 -5.66 37.92 -1.10
N ARG A 67 -4.72 37.01 -1.38
CA ARG A 67 -3.30 37.12 -1.05
C ARG A 67 -2.46 37.20 -2.31
N LYS A 68 -1.39 38.00 -2.26
CA LYS A 68 -0.43 38.14 -3.36
C LYS A 68 0.76 37.21 -3.14
N TYR A 69 1.08 36.45 -4.18
CA TYR A 69 2.21 35.54 -4.25
C TYR A 69 3.15 35.97 -5.36
N ILE A 70 4.45 35.88 -5.15
CA ILE A 70 5.46 36.04 -6.19
C ILE A 70 5.97 34.65 -6.55
N LEU A 71 5.68 34.20 -7.76
CA LEU A 71 6.18 32.95 -8.29
C LEU A 71 7.53 33.19 -8.97
N ASN A 72 8.57 32.56 -8.46
CA ASN A 72 9.87 32.46 -9.12
C ASN A 72 9.89 31.14 -9.90
N LEU A 73 9.72 31.21 -11.22
CA LEU A 73 9.61 30.08 -12.13
C LEU A 73 10.99 29.74 -12.69
N PHE A 74 11.44 28.53 -12.40
CA PHE A 74 12.72 28.00 -12.86
C PHE A 74 12.45 27.03 -14.01
N ASP A 75 12.62 27.49 -15.24
CA ASP A 75 12.55 26.66 -16.44
C ASP A 75 13.88 25.91 -16.63
N SER A 76 13.82 24.60 -16.77
CA SER A 76 15.00 23.74 -16.80
C SER A 76 15.09 22.90 -18.07
N ALA A 77 16.33 22.65 -18.51
CA ALA A 77 16.61 21.78 -19.65
C ALA A 77 16.08 20.35 -19.41
N GLY A 78 15.38 19.80 -20.39
CA GLY A 78 14.86 18.42 -20.36
C GLY A 78 15.78 17.38 -21.00
N GLN A 79 16.96 17.79 -21.48
CA GLN A 79 17.93 16.94 -22.17
C GLN A 79 18.96 16.39 -21.17
N GLU A 80 19.52 15.21 -21.46
CA GLU A 80 20.40 14.47 -20.54
C GLU A 80 21.76 15.13 -20.37
N GLU A 81 22.21 15.84 -21.40
CA GLU A 81 23.48 16.56 -21.43
C GLU A 81 23.54 17.70 -20.40
N TYR A 82 22.40 18.09 -19.83
CA TYR A 82 22.27 19.18 -18.85
C TYR A 82 21.84 18.72 -17.46
N ASP A 83 21.83 17.41 -17.18
CA ASP A 83 21.40 16.85 -15.89
C ASP A 83 22.11 17.49 -14.69
N GLN A 84 23.43 17.68 -14.78
CA GLN A 84 24.23 18.29 -13.71
C GLN A 84 23.86 19.75 -13.46
N LEU A 85 23.50 20.51 -14.50
CA LEU A 85 23.08 21.90 -14.37
C LEU A 85 21.67 22.00 -13.79
N ARG A 86 20.75 21.12 -14.22
CA ARG A 86 19.37 21.08 -13.74
C ARG A 86 19.29 20.81 -12.24
N ILE A 87 20.10 19.89 -11.72
CA ILE A 87 20.10 19.56 -10.28
C ILE A 87 20.45 20.78 -9.41
N MET A 88 21.23 21.74 -9.92
CA MET A 88 21.54 22.98 -9.18
C MET A 88 20.29 23.86 -8.95
N ALA A 89 19.20 23.63 -9.69
CA ALA A 89 17.94 24.35 -9.53
C ALA A 89 17.09 23.82 -8.36
N TYR A 90 17.31 22.60 -7.88
CA TYR A 90 16.42 21.91 -6.93
C TYR A 90 16.49 22.38 -5.46
N PRO A 91 17.62 22.89 -4.93
CA PRO A 91 17.67 23.39 -3.56
C PRO A 91 16.62 24.49 -3.32
N ASN A 92 15.93 24.40 -2.19
CA ASN A 92 14.89 25.34 -1.75
C ASN A 92 13.66 25.43 -2.67
N THR A 93 13.43 24.46 -3.55
CA THR A 93 12.19 24.40 -4.35
C THR A 93 10.98 24.17 -3.45
N ASN A 94 9.92 24.94 -3.66
CA ASN A 94 8.68 24.84 -2.89
C ASN A 94 7.68 23.86 -3.51
N VAL A 95 7.65 23.76 -4.84
CA VAL A 95 6.79 22.83 -5.60
C VAL A 95 7.42 22.54 -6.97
N PHE A 96 7.29 21.31 -7.45
CA PHE A 96 7.66 20.93 -8.82
C PHE A 96 6.45 20.87 -9.72
N ILE A 97 6.60 21.38 -10.94
CA ILE A 97 5.69 21.11 -12.06
C ILE A 97 6.40 20.09 -12.95
N LEU A 98 5.90 18.86 -12.95
CA LEU A 98 6.45 17.77 -13.74
C LEU A 98 5.63 17.58 -15.02
N CYS A 99 6.25 17.85 -16.16
CA CYS A 99 5.59 17.87 -17.45
C CYS A 99 5.90 16.63 -18.30
N PHE A 100 4.90 16.12 -19.00
CA PHE A 100 5.06 15.24 -20.16
C PHE A 100 4.17 15.74 -21.30
N SER A 101 4.48 15.38 -22.54
CA SER A 101 3.67 15.74 -23.70
C SER A 101 2.61 14.66 -23.96
N ILE A 102 1.35 15.07 -24.11
CA ILE A 102 0.22 14.16 -24.38
C ILE A 102 0.41 13.39 -25.69
N VAL A 103 1.17 13.96 -26.62
CA VAL A 103 1.44 13.36 -27.94
C VAL A 103 2.85 12.76 -28.04
N ASP A 104 3.50 12.55 -26.90
CA ASP A 104 4.81 11.88 -26.82
C ASP A 104 4.77 10.79 -25.72
N PRO A 105 4.39 9.55 -26.07
CA PRO A 105 4.27 8.46 -25.12
C PRO A 105 5.58 8.04 -24.42
N ASP A 106 6.73 8.35 -25.02
CA ASP A 106 8.03 8.11 -24.40
C ASP A 106 8.23 9.09 -23.23
N SER A 107 7.86 10.36 -23.42
CA SER A 107 7.88 11.36 -22.34
C SER A 107 6.97 11.00 -21.15
N TYR A 108 5.83 10.36 -21.42
CA TYR A 108 4.94 9.81 -20.39
C TYR A 108 5.59 8.66 -19.61
N SER A 109 6.26 7.73 -20.32
CA SER A 109 6.94 6.60 -19.71
C SER A 109 8.14 7.04 -18.86
N ASN A 110 8.85 8.08 -19.32
CA ASN A 110 10.01 8.64 -18.65
C ASN A 110 9.69 9.32 -17.32
N ILE A 111 8.42 9.69 -17.07
CA ILE A 111 8.00 10.18 -15.75
C ILE A 111 8.37 9.17 -14.65
N LEU A 112 8.05 7.89 -14.83
CA LEU A 112 8.31 6.86 -13.81
C LEU A 112 9.72 6.30 -13.87
N SER A 113 10.28 6.12 -15.07
CA SER A 113 11.61 5.50 -15.22
C SER A 113 12.76 6.45 -14.91
N LYS A 114 12.57 7.78 -15.05
CA LYS A 114 13.63 8.79 -14.93
C LYS A 114 13.27 9.91 -13.94
N TRP A 115 12.21 10.67 -14.20
CA TRP A 115 11.97 11.94 -13.48
C TRP A 115 11.60 11.76 -12.02
N ILE A 116 10.72 10.82 -11.70
CA ILE A 116 10.35 10.53 -10.31
C ILE A 116 11.54 10.01 -9.49
N PRO A 117 12.34 9.04 -9.97
CA PRO A 117 13.59 8.67 -9.31
C PRO A 117 14.54 9.85 -9.07
N GLU A 118 14.71 10.76 -10.05
CA GLU A 118 15.56 11.94 -9.91
C GLU A 118 15.05 12.91 -8.84
N LEU A 119 13.77 13.29 -8.88
CA LEU A 119 13.16 14.20 -7.91
C LEU A 119 13.18 13.60 -6.50
N ASN A 120 12.92 12.30 -6.35
CA ASN A 120 13.02 11.62 -5.07
C ASN A 120 14.45 11.56 -4.53
N ARG A 121 15.45 11.49 -5.40
CA ARG A 121 16.86 11.47 -4.99
C ARG A 121 17.34 12.82 -4.46
N TYR A 122 16.97 13.91 -5.13
CA TYR A 122 17.53 15.24 -4.85
C TYR A 122 16.60 16.16 -4.05
N ALA A 123 15.28 15.91 -4.08
CA ALA A 123 14.28 16.74 -3.40
C ALA A 123 13.05 15.94 -2.90
N PRO A 124 13.23 14.89 -2.07
CA PRO A 124 12.19 13.89 -1.71
C PRO A 124 10.95 14.42 -0.99
N ARG A 125 10.99 15.65 -0.46
CA ARG A 125 9.90 16.23 0.33
C ARG A 125 9.16 17.36 -0.38
N VAL A 126 9.56 17.70 -1.60
CA VAL A 126 8.92 18.77 -2.35
C VAL A 126 7.69 18.21 -3.06
N PRO A 127 6.51 18.81 -2.89
CA PRO A 127 5.31 18.33 -3.57
C PRO A 127 5.41 18.52 -5.09
N ILE A 128 4.79 17.61 -5.83
CA ILE A 128 4.79 17.57 -7.30
C ILE A 128 3.35 17.75 -7.78
N ILE A 129 3.16 18.57 -8.81
CA ILE A 129 1.97 18.50 -9.69
C ILE A 129 2.39 17.92 -11.04
N LEU A 130 1.54 17.05 -11.60
CA LEU A 130 1.78 16.44 -12.90
C LEU A 130 1.01 17.20 -13.98
N VAL A 131 1.65 17.50 -15.11
CA VAL A 131 1.04 18.28 -16.20
C VAL A 131 1.22 17.57 -17.54
N GLY A 132 0.11 17.27 -18.22
CA GLY A 132 0.08 16.83 -19.61
C GLY A 132 0.01 18.04 -20.55
N THR A 133 1.06 18.31 -21.30
CA THR A 133 1.16 19.47 -22.20
C THR A 133 0.76 19.11 -23.63
N LYS A 134 0.62 20.13 -24.49
CA LYS A 134 0.25 20.00 -25.91
C LYS A 134 -1.10 19.35 -26.15
N LEU A 135 -2.08 19.67 -25.30
CA LEU A 135 -3.45 19.13 -25.39
C LEU A 135 -4.11 19.39 -26.76
N ASP A 136 -3.76 20.50 -27.41
CA ASP A 136 -4.22 20.87 -28.75
C ASP A 136 -3.91 19.82 -29.82
N LEU A 137 -2.83 19.06 -29.64
CA LEU A 137 -2.38 18.06 -30.60
C LEU A 137 -3.02 16.68 -30.40
N ARG A 138 -3.79 16.46 -29.32
CA ARG A 138 -4.36 15.13 -29.00
C ARG A 138 -5.25 14.59 -30.13
N ASN A 139 -5.99 15.47 -30.79
CA ASN A 139 -6.92 15.13 -31.87
C ASN A 139 -6.45 15.71 -33.22
N ASP A 140 -5.22 16.23 -33.29
CA ASP A 140 -4.68 16.78 -34.53
C ASP A 140 -4.42 15.66 -35.55
N PRO A 141 -4.99 15.74 -36.78
CA PRO A 141 -4.87 14.66 -37.76
C PRO A 141 -3.43 14.30 -38.12
N SER A 142 -2.56 15.30 -38.28
CA SER A 142 -1.15 15.06 -38.66
C SER A 142 -0.37 14.37 -37.54
N THR A 143 -0.65 14.75 -36.30
CA THR A 143 -0.04 14.15 -35.11
C THR A 143 -0.51 12.70 -34.93
N LEU A 144 -1.81 12.44 -35.15
CA LEU A 144 -2.39 11.10 -35.10
C LEU A 144 -1.79 10.17 -36.16
N GLU A 145 -1.55 10.67 -37.38
CA GLU A 145 -0.89 9.92 -38.46
C GLU A 145 0.54 9.54 -38.07
N GLN A 146 1.36 10.51 -37.63
CA GLN A 146 2.74 10.27 -37.18
C GLN A 146 2.85 9.27 -36.01
N LEU A 147 1.92 9.35 -35.05
CA LEU A 147 1.88 8.39 -33.94
C LEU A 147 1.48 7.00 -34.43
N THR A 148 0.53 6.91 -35.36
CA THR A 148 0.09 5.64 -35.93
C THR A 148 1.21 4.93 -36.69
N GLU A 149 2.03 5.68 -37.45
CA GLU A 149 3.24 5.17 -38.11
C GLU A 149 4.25 4.57 -37.12
N LYS A 150 4.34 5.15 -35.91
CA LYS A 150 5.18 4.65 -34.82
C LYS A 150 4.48 3.59 -33.95
N HIS A 151 3.28 3.12 -34.33
CA HIS A 151 2.44 2.21 -33.56
C HIS A 151 2.10 2.72 -32.15
N GLN A 152 1.96 4.03 -32.01
CA GLN A 152 1.66 4.74 -30.78
C GLN A 152 0.31 5.46 -30.86
N ARG A 153 -0.18 5.95 -29.71
CA ARG A 153 -1.40 6.78 -29.62
C ARG A 153 -1.18 7.89 -28.59
N PRO A 154 -1.88 9.03 -28.71
CA PRO A 154 -1.86 10.06 -27.69
C PRO A 154 -2.29 9.51 -26.33
N ILE A 155 -1.72 10.09 -25.27
CA ILE A 155 -2.04 9.75 -23.90
C ILE A 155 -3.46 10.23 -23.58
N ALA A 156 -4.32 9.31 -23.16
CA ALA A 156 -5.66 9.61 -22.70
C ALA A 156 -5.64 10.28 -21.32
N GLN A 157 -6.65 11.10 -21.04
CA GLN A 157 -6.78 11.77 -19.74
C GLN A 157 -6.74 10.80 -18.56
N SER A 158 -7.41 9.65 -18.67
CA SER A 158 -7.40 8.61 -17.64
C SER A 158 -6.02 8.01 -17.39
N GLN A 159 -5.15 7.95 -18.42
CA GLN A 159 -3.76 7.51 -18.26
C GLN A 159 -2.94 8.55 -17.50
N GLY A 160 -3.13 9.84 -17.79
CA GLY A 160 -2.49 10.92 -17.03
C GLY A 160 -2.93 10.98 -15.56
N GLU A 161 -4.23 10.80 -15.30
CA GLU A 161 -4.78 10.68 -13.94
C GLU A 161 -4.20 9.47 -13.19
N TYR A 162 -4.07 8.33 -13.88
CA TYR A 162 -3.44 7.13 -13.33
C TYR A 162 -1.96 7.36 -13.01
N LEU A 163 -1.21 7.99 -13.93
CA LEU A 163 0.20 8.33 -13.72
C LEU A 163 0.39 9.24 -12.50
N ALA A 164 -0.48 10.25 -12.33
CA ALA A 164 -0.45 11.15 -11.19
C ALA A 164 -0.64 10.42 -9.85
N ARG A 165 -1.49 9.39 -9.81
CA ARG A 165 -1.67 8.55 -8.61
C ARG A 165 -0.43 7.74 -8.30
N ILE A 166 0.16 7.08 -9.28
CA ILE A 166 1.36 6.25 -9.08
C ILE A 166 2.54 7.10 -8.61
N CYS A 167 2.75 8.27 -9.20
CA CYS A 167 3.85 9.15 -8.85
C CYS A 167 3.59 9.99 -7.58
N SER A 168 2.46 9.77 -6.89
CA SER A 168 2.05 10.53 -5.69
C SER A 168 1.96 12.05 -5.90
N ALA A 169 1.73 12.49 -7.15
CA ALA A 169 1.48 13.89 -7.47
C ALA A 169 0.22 14.38 -6.78
N LYS A 170 0.23 15.65 -6.36
CA LYS A 170 -0.88 16.27 -5.62
C LYS A 170 -2.05 16.68 -6.51
N ALA A 171 -1.78 16.85 -7.80
CA ALA A 171 -2.77 17.16 -8.81
C ALA A 171 -2.29 16.69 -10.20
N TYR A 172 -3.25 16.50 -11.10
CA TYR A 172 -3.04 16.29 -12.52
C TYR A 172 -3.83 17.32 -13.33
N LEU A 173 -3.17 17.98 -14.29
CA LEU A 173 -3.80 18.92 -15.21
C LEU A 173 -3.32 18.68 -16.64
N GLU A 174 -4.16 19.00 -17.61
CA GLU A 174 -3.79 19.04 -19.03
C GLU A 174 -3.88 20.46 -19.55
N CYS A 175 -2.89 20.92 -20.32
CA CYS A 175 -2.87 22.28 -20.83
C CYS A 175 -2.38 22.36 -22.29
N SER A 176 -2.71 23.46 -22.94
CA SER A 176 -2.19 23.83 -24.26
C SER A 176 -1.67 25.25 -24.22
N SER A 177 -0.35 25.42 -24.36
CA SER A 177 0.26 26.74 -24.46
C SER A 177 -0.17 27.44 -25.74
N MET A 178 -0.34 26.69 -26.84
CA MET A 178 -0.78 27.22 -28.15
C MET A 178 -2.18 27.83 -28.08
N LEU A 179 -3.12 27.17 -27.40
CA LEU A 179 -4.48 27.66 -27.23
C LEU A 179 -4.66 28.58 -26.01
N ASN A 180 -3.57 28.84 -25.27
CA ASN A 180 -3.60 29.45 -23.94
C ASN A 180 -4.67 28.81 -23.01
N PHE A 181 -4.82 27.48 -23.11
CA PHE A 181 -5.82 26.72 -22.39
C PHE A 181 -5.24 26.10 -21.13
N ASN A 182 -5.91 26.32 -19.99
CA ASN A 182 -5.58 25.79 -18.66
C ASN A 182 -4.21 26.20 -18.09
N ILE A 183 -3.50 27.14 -18.75
CA ILE A 183 -2.16 27.60 -18.34
C ILE A 183 -2.18 28.22 -16.95
N ARG A 184 -3.10 29.17 -16.72
CA ARG A 184 -3.24 29.83 -15.42
C ARG A 184 -3.53 28.85 -14.27
N ASN A 185 -4.42 27.89 -14.52
CA ASN A 185 -4.82 26.91 -13.52
C ASN A 185 -3.67 25.99 -13.08
N VAL A 186 -2.73 25.68 -13.98
CA VAL A 186 -1.52 24.90 -13.62
C VAL A 186 -0.71 25.62 -12.53
N PHE A 187 -0.48 26.92 -12.68
CA PHE A 187 0.30 27.69 -11.70
C PHE A 187 -0.49 28.03 -10.44
N GLU A 188 -1.79 28.28 -10.55
CA GLU A 188 -2.67 28.41 -9.37
C GLU A 188 -2.69 27.11 -8.55
N GLN A 189 -2.77 25.95 -9.21
CA GLN A 189 -2.71 24.65 -8.54
C GLN A 189 -1.35 24.41 -7.86
N ALA A 190 -0.25 24.89 -8.45
CA ALA A 190 1.07 24.82 -7.82
C ALA A 190 1.12 25.63 -6.52
N ILE A 191 0.52 26.84 -6.51
CA ILE A 191 0.38 27.67 -5.29
C ILE A 191 -0.46 26.95 -4.24
N GLU A 192 -1.63 26.42 -4.61
CA GLU A 192 -2.49 25.68 -3.68
C GLU A 192 -1.77 24.47 -3.08
N THR A 193 -1.04 23.74 -3.92
CA THR A 193 -0.25 22.57 -3.52
C THR A 193 0.80 22.96 -2.49
N TYR A 194 1.51 24.07 -2.72
CA TYR A 194 2.48 24.62 -1.76
C TYR A 194 1.81 25.01 -0.44
N ILE A 195 0.71 25.78 -0.48
CA ILE A 195 -0.01 26.23 0.71
C ILE A 195 -0.47 25.04 1.56
N LEU A 196 -1.07 24.03 0.92
CA LEU A 196 -1.52 22.81 1.60
C LEU A 196 -0.34 22.03 2.21
N HIS A 197 0.80 22.00 1.52
CA HIS A 197 2.01 21.36 2.01
C HIS A 197 2.59 22.08 3.25
N GLU A 198 2.71 23.41 3.22
CA GLU A 198 3.16 24.24 4.34
C GLU A 198 2.24 24.12 5.57
N GLN A 199 0.93 24.15 5.37
CA GLN A 199 -0.05 23.98 6.45
C GLN A 199 0.11 22.62 7.13
N ARG A 200 0.31 21.55 6.36
CA ARG A 200 0.57 20.21 6.92
C ARG A 200 1.89 20.17 7.69
N TYR A 201 2.93 20.83 7.21
CA TYR A 201 4.23 20.86 7.89
C TYR A 201 4.16 21.64 9.22
N ARG A 202 3.53 22.81 9.25
CA ARG A 202 3.32 23.62 10.48
C ARG A 202 2.40 22.92 11.48
N ASN A 203 1.39 22.19 11.00
CA ASN A 203 0.52 21.37 11.84
C ASN A 203 1.22 20.10 12.37
N GLY A 204 2.20 19.56 11.64
CA GLY A 204 3.04 18.45 12.11
C GLY A 204 3.94 18.81 13.29
N ILE A 205 4.54 20.01 13.27
CA ILE A 205 5.44 20.50 14.34
C ILE A 205 4.67 20.87 15.62
N SER A 206 3.46 21.42 15.49
CA SER A 206 2.61 21.74 16.65
C SER A 206 1.93 20.50 17.27
N ASN A 207 1.63 19.48 16.45
CA ASN A 207 1.07 18.21 16.92
C ASN A 207 2.12 17.31 17.59
N GLY A 208 3.41 17.40 17.25
CA GLY A 208 4.49 16.64 17.92
C GLY A 208 4.59 16.87 19.44
N ARG A 209 4.05 17.98 19.96
CA ARG A 209 3.94 18.26 21.41
C ARG A 209 2.54 18.05 22.01
N ARG A 210 1.53 17.68 21.21
CA ARG A 210 0.14 17.46 21.65
C ARG A 210 -0.45 16.07 21.30
N ILE A 211 0.25 15.22 20.54
CA ILE A 211 -0.16 13.85 20.18
C ILE A 211 -0.12 12.85 21.38
N LEU A 212 -0.04 13.32 22.62
CA LEU A 212 -0.33 12.50 23.82
C LEU A 212 -1.72 12.74 24.42
N SER A 213 -2.62 13.53 23.82
CA SER A 213 -3.94 13.76 24.47
C SER A 213 -5.19 14.05 23.63
N ALA A 214 -5.17 14.06 22.29
CA ALA A 214 -6.41 14.35 21.55
C ALA A 214 -6.49 13.70 20.14
N LYS A 215 -7.03 12.48 20.09
CA LYS A 215 -7.77 11.94 18.93
C LYS A 215 -9.14 11.51 19.43
N PHE A 216 -10.01 12.47 19.68
CA PHE A 216 -11.46 12.31 19.69
C PHE A 216 -12.05 13.62 19.16
N GLN A 217 -13.04 13.50 18.28
CA GLN A 217 -13.87 14.56 17.68
C GLN A 217 -13.29 15.31 16.45
N SER A 218 -13.77 14.94 15.26
CA SER A 218 -14.73 15.77 14.50
C SER A 218 -15.03 15.17 13.10
N CYS A 219 -16.18 14.50 12.98
CA CYS A 219 -16.94 14.43 11.74
C CYS A 219 -18.33 15.01 12.06
N SER A 220 -18.67 16.14 11.44
CA SER A 220 -19.91 16.87 11.66
C SER A 220 -21.03 16.32 10.77
N TRP A 221 -21.75 15.34 11.30
CA TRP A 221 -23.14 15.04 10.98
C TRP A 221 -23.88 14.94 12.31
N PHE A 222 -24.50 16.04 12.76
CA PHE A 222 -25.65 16.11 13.68
C PHE A 222 -25.80 17.58 14.12
N ASN A 223 -26.60 18.34 13.39
CA ASN A 223 -27.25 19.54 13.91
C ASN A 223 -28.66 19.59 13.32
N SER A 224 -29.52 18.73 13.86
CA SER A 224 -30.96 18.95 13.88
C SER A 224 -31.53 17.98 14.92
N LEU A 225 -31.78 18.53 16.11
CA LEU A 225 -32.96 18.32 16.95
C LEU A 225 -32.61 18.86 18.33
N GLY A 226 -33.21 20.02 18.63
CA GLY A 226 -33.13 20.65 19.94
C GLY A 226 -33.68 19.72 21.03
N ILE A 227 -32.96 19.72 22.14
CA ILE A 227 -33.19 18.94 23.36
C ILE A 227 -34.48 19.40 24.06
N SER A 228 -35.25 18.46 24.61
CA SER A 228 -35.47 18.39 26.08
C SER A 228 -35.84 16.99 26.54
N LEU A 229 -35.01 16.45 27.43
CA LEU A 229 -35.33 15.33 28.30
C LEU A 229 -36.40 15.79 29.31
N ASP A 230 -37.44 14.98 29.48
CA ASP A 230 -38.07 14.82 30.79
C ASP A 230 -38.24 13.33 31.07
N ALA A 231 -37.80 12.96 32.27
CA ALA A 231 -37.99 11.65 32.87
C ALA A 231 -39.43 11.52 33.39
N ASN A 232 -40.06 10.36 33.21
CA ASN A 232 -40.77 9.64 34.26
C ASN A 232 -41.44 8.35 33.75
N ALA A 233 -41.27 7.33 34.60
CA ALA A 233 -42.23 6.31 35.03
C ALA A 233 -43.02 5.46 34.00
N ASP A 234 -42.95 4.16 34.27
CA ASP A 234 -43.99 3.13 34.14
C ASP A 234 -44.71 2.97 32.79
N ASP A 235 -44.50 1.83 32.15
CA ASP A 235 -45.64 0.92 31.98
C ASP A 235 -45.24 -0.54 31.77
N ARG A 236 -46.07 -1.41 32.36
CA ARG A 236 -46.04 -2.87 32.24
C ARG A 236 -46.74 -3.28 30.95
N SER A 237 -46.26 -4.33 30.30
CA SER A 237 -47.15 -5.36 29.75
C SER A 237 -46.37 -6.63 29.43
N ASP A 238 -46.80 -7.69 30.08
CA ASP A 238 -46.46 -9.08 29.83
C ASP A 238 -46.65 -9.47 28.36
N GLU A 239 -45.76 -10.34 27.86
CA GLU A 239 -46.18 -11.47 27.04
C GLU A 239 -45.09 -12.56 27.06
N SER A 240 -45.31 -13.51 27.95
CA SER A 240 -44.72 -14.85 27.95
C SER A 240 -45.09 -15.58 26.66
N ASN A 241 -44.15 -16.31 26.05
CA ASN A 241 -44.39 -17.67 25.57
C ASN A 241 -43.10 -18.33 25.02
N GLY A 242 -42.82 -19.53 25.54
CA GLY A 242 -42.24 -20.63 24.76
C GLY A 242 -40.74 -20.87 24.89
N GLU A 243 -40.32 -21.40 26.04
CA GLU A 243 -39.08 -22.19 26.13
C GLU A 243 -39.28 -23.52 25.37
N GLU A 244 -38.57 -23.70 24.26
CA GLU A 244 -38.23 -25.04 23.75
C GLU A 244 -36.72 -25.26 23.93
N GLU A 245 -36.38 -26.01 24.99
CA GLU A 245 -35.06 -26.58 25.21
C GLU A 245 -34.69 -27.53 24.06
N VAL A 246 -34.03 -27.03 23.03
CA VAL A 246 -33.26 -27.88 22.12
C VAL A 246 -31.97 -28.26 22.85
N ARG A 247 -31.94 -29.49 23.39
CA ARG A 247 -30.75 -30.17 23.90
C ARG A 247 -29.58 -30.01 22.92
N SER A 248 -28.65 -29.11 23.25
CA SER A 248 -27.41 -28.96 22.50
C SER A 248 -26.58 -30.22 22.72
N SER A 249 -26.37 -30.99 21.66
CA SER A 249 -25.31 -32.00 21.60
C SER A 249 -23.99 -31.35 22.02
N ALA A 250 -23.21 -32.07 22.84
CA ALA A 250 -21.94 -31.60 23.38
C ALA A 250 -20.96 -31.26 22.23
N LYS A 251 -20.98 -30.01 21.76
CA LYS A 251 -20.02 -29.44 20.80
C LYS A 251 -18.64 -29.52 21.46
N THR A 252 -17.76 -30.35 20.94
CA THR A 252 -16.32 -30.35 21.25
C THR A 252 -15.73 -28.98 20.88
N ARG A 253 -15.79 -28.02 21.81
CA ARG A 253 -15.16 -26.71 21.64
C ARG A 253 -13.66 -26.91 21.55
N THR A 254 -13.04 -26.49 20.45
CA THR A 254 -11.59 -26.34 20.33
C THR A 254 -11.11 -25.37 21.41
N ALA A 255 -10.58 -25.90 22.51
CA ALA A 255 -10.17 -25.08 23.65
C ALA A 255 -8.70 -24.69 23.50
N TYR A 256 -8.40 -23.39 23.42
CA TYR A 256 -7.04 -22.88 23.55
C TYR A 256 -6.84 -22.25 24.92
N SER A 257 -5.60 -22.30 25.42
CA SER A 257 -5.15 -21.56 26.59
C SER A 257 -3.95 -20.69 26.24
N CYS A 258 -3.97 -19.43 26.68
CA CYS A 258 -2.81 -18.55 26.55
C CYS A 258 -1.74 -19.02 27.54
N ILE A 259 -0.60 -19.45 27.00
CA ILE A 259 0.50 -20.04 27.79
C ILE A 259 1.55 -18.98 28.12
N GLN A 260 1.81 -18.06 27.18
CA GLN A 260 2.85 -17.05 27.34
C GLN A 260 2.46 -15.73 26.69
N ILE A 261 2.91 -14.63 27.30
CA ILE A 261 2.84 -13.27 26.75
C ILE A 261 4.27 -12.72 26.75
N ILE A 262 4.73 -12.28 25.58
CA ILE A 262 6.02 -11.62 25.40
C ILE A 262 5.75 -10.15 25.12
N LYS A 263 6.53 -9.25 25.69
CA LYS A 263 6.45 -7.81 25.40
C LYS A 263 7.79 -7.32 24.86
N GLU A 264 7.78 -6.78 23.65
CA GLU A 264 8.99 -6.26 23.01
C GLU A 264 9.35 -4.85 23.54
N ASN A 265 10.64 -4.55 23.58
CA ASN A 265 11.16 -3.38 24.29
C ASN A 265 10.89 -2.04 23.58
N HIS A 266 10.67 -2.04 22.26
CA HIS A 266 10.50 -0.80 21.49
C HIS A 266 9.16 -0.10 21.77
N ARG A 267 8.18 -0.76 22.39
CA ARG A 267 6.86 -0.18 22.74
C ARG A 267 6.09 0.39 21.53
N GLN A 268 6.39 -0.13 20.35
CA GLN A 268 5.71 0.17 19.08
C GLN A 268 4.86 -1.04 18.63
N GLN A 269 3.93 -0.80 17.72
CA GLN A 269 3.04 -1.83 17.18
C GLN A 269 3.85 -2.97 16.54
N ILE A 270 3.43 -4.21 16.79
CA ILE A 270 3.93 -5.37 16.05
C ILE A 270 2.92 -5.66 14.95
N TYR A 271 3.32 -5.41 13.70
CA TYR A 271 2.44 -5.49 12.54
C TYR A 271 2.28 -6.91 12.01
N ALA A 272 3.31 -7.75 12.17
CA ALA A 272 3.23 -9.14 11.76
C ALA A 272 3.96 -10.11 12.69
N VAL A 273 3.40 -11.31 12.75
CA VAL A 273 4.01 -12.49 13.38
C VAL A 273 3.78 -13.70 12.48
N GLU A 274 4.79 -14.54 12.33
CA GLU A 274 4.70 -15.74 11.49
C GLU A 274 5.52 -16.89 12.05
N ILE A 275 4.89 -18.06 12.18
CA ILE A 275 5.52 -19.32 12.55
C ILE A 275 6.16 -19.94 11.31
N ASN A 276 7.42 -20.37 11.44
CA ASN A 276 8.09 -21.16 10.42
C ASN A 276 7.53 -22.59 10.44
N ASN A 277 6.64 -22.88 9.50
CA ASN A 277 6.05 -24.21 9.32
C ASN A 277 6.86 -25.14 8.40
N GLN A 278 7.98 -24.67 7.84
CA GLN A 278 8.78 -25.43 6.89
C GLN A 278 9.90 -26.22 7.58
N VAL A 279 10.43 -25.69 8.68
CA VAL A 279 11.42 -26.38 9.51
C VAL A 279 10.71 -27.10 10.65
N GLN A 280 10.86 -28.42 10.71
CA GLN A 280 10.39 -29.18 11.88
C GLN A 280 11.27 -28.86 13.07
N TYR A 281 10.64 -28.37 14.13
CA TYR A 281 11.25 -28.16 15.43
C TYR A 281 10.61 -29.17 16.40
N PRO A 282 11.21 -30.35 16.64
CA PRO A 282 10.53 -31.47 17.29
C PRO A 282 9.86 -31.13 18.62
N ASP A 283 10.51 -30.29 19.42
CA ASP A 283 10.04 -29.90 20.76
C ASP A 283 9.45 -28.47 20.80
N GLY A 284 9.14 -27.85 19.65
CA GLY A 284 8.83 -26.44 19.65
C GLY A 284 8.32 -25.83 18.35
N ILE A 285 8.37 -24.50 18.32
CA ILE A 285 8.17 -23.70 17.11
C ILE A 285 9.26 -22.65 17.01
N LEU A 286 9.59 -22.28 15.77
CA LEU A 286 10.37 -21.10 15.44
C LEU A 286 9.42 -20.06 14.84
N PHE A 287 9.43 -18.83 15.33
CA PHE A 287 8.56 -17.78 14.80
C PHE A 287 9.26 -16.42 14.78
N ALA A 288 8.83 -15.54 13.89
CA ALA A 288 9.33 -14.18 13.78
C ALA A 288 8.23 -13.18 14.11
N SER A 289 8.62 -12.04 14.67
CA SER A 289 7.82 -10.83 14.76
C SER A 289 8.51 -9.70 14.01
N VAL A 290 7.70 -8.80 13.45
CA VAL A 290 8.18 -7.56 12.83
C VAL A 290 7.30 -6.39 13.25
N GLY A 291 7.96 -5.29 13.59
CA GLY A 291 7.33 -4.07 14.09
C GLY A 291 8.38 -2.97 14.29
N ALA A 292 7.99 -1.71 14.07
CA ALA A 292 8.94 -0.60 13.92
C ALA A 292 10.06 -0.97 12.92
N ASN A 293 11.29 -0.53 13.18
CA ASN A 293 12.47 -0.88 12.38
C ASN A 293 13.15 -2.19 12.85
N SER A 294 12.42 -3.11 13.50
CA SER A 294 12.99 -4.32 14.10
C SER A 294 12.36 -5.62 13.58
N ILE A 295 13.20 -6.64 13.43
CA ILE A 295 12.84 -8.02 13.13
C ILE A 295 13.39 -8.90 14.24
N GLN A 296 12.54 -9.67 14.92
CA GLN A 296 12.95 -10.55 16.02
C GLN A 296 12.50 -11.98 15.73
N VAL A 297 13.35 -12.95 16.06
CA VAL A 297 13.09 -14.38 15.87
C VAL A 297 13.20 -15.10 17.21
N TYR A 298 12.20 -15.90 17.49
CA TYR A 298 12.04 -16.61 18.74
C TYR A 298 11.91 -18.11 18.51
N LYS A 299 12.46 -18.87 19.45
CA LYS A 299 12.22 -20.30 19.60
C LYS A 299 11.36 -20.51 20.84
N PHE A 300 10.19 -21.12 20.67
CA PHE A 300 9.31 -21.53 21.77
C PHE A 300 9.36 -23.04 21.94
N ASP A 301 9.68 -23.49 23.14
CA ASP A 301 9.71 -24.90 23.52
C ASP A 301 8.36 -25.29 24.14
N THR A 302 7.70 -26.27 23.53
CA THR A 302 6.33 -26.70 23.87
C THR A 302 6.25 -27.60 25.10
N ASN A 303 7.37 -28.18 25.52
CA ASN A 303 7.50 -29.03 26.71
C ASN A 303 7.68 -28.19 27.96
N THR A 304 8.55 -27.17 27.88
CA THR A 304 8.89 -26.28 28.99
C THR A 304 8.07 -25.00 29.02
N ASN A 305 7.33 -24.70 27.94
CA ASN A 305 6.63 -23.44 27.73
C ASN A 305 7.53 -22.20 27.87
N LYS A 306 8.79 -22.33 27.44
CA LYS A 306 9.77 -21.24 27.48
C LYS A 306 10.04 -20.70 26.08
N THR A 307 10.17 -19.39 25.98
CA THR A 307 10.59 -18.71 24.76
C THR A 307 12.00 -18.17 24.90
N GLN A 308 12.81 -18.33 23.85
CA GLN A 308 14.15 -17.76 23.72
C GLN A 308 14.21 -16.87 22.46
N LEU A 309 14.75 -15.66 22.59
CA LEU A 309 15.12 -14.82 21.45
C LEU A 309 16.41 -15.38 20.83
N VAL A 310 16.36 -15.79 19.56
CA VAL A 310 17.48 -16.44 18.85
C VAL A 310 18.14 -15.54 17.80
N HIS A 311 17.40 -14.57 17.28
CA HIS A 311 17.92 -13.56 16.35
C HIS A 311 17.17 -12.24 16.57
N ALA A 312 17.89 -11.12 16.45
CA ALA A 312 17.32 -9.79 16.46
C ALA A 312 18.09 -8.94 15.45
N TYR A 313 17.34 -8.31 14.56
CA TYR A 313 17.84 -7.38 13.57
C TYR A 313 17.18 -6.02 13.79
N LEU A 314 17.98 -4.97 13.71
CA LEU A 314 17.55 -3.59 13.79
C LEU A 314 17.98 -2.90 12.49
N ASP A 315 17.03 -2.38 11.73
CA ASP A 315 17.33 -1.73 10.47
C ASP A 315 18.15 -0.44 10.72
N PRO A 316 19.22 -0.21 9.94
CA PRO A 316 19.96 1.05 9.98
C PRO A 316 19.10 2.30 9.73
N ASP A 317 18.02 2.20 8.96
CA ASP A 317 17.05 3.29 8.83
C ASP A 317 16.07 3.30 10.01
N ALA A 318 16.24 4.28 10.89
CA ALA A 318 15.38 4.47 12.06
C ALA A 318 13.91 4.79 11.70
N ASN A 319 13.60 5.13 10.45
CA ASN A 319 12.23 5.39 10.00
C ASN A 319 11.65 4.23 9.17
N GLU A 320 12.34 3.08 9.08
CA GLU A 320 11.73 1.88 8.55
C GLU A 320 10.61 1.40 9.49
N GLU A 321 9.53 0.90 8.90
CA GLU A 321 8.46 0.23 9.63
C GLU A 321 8.10 -1.06 8.89
N TYR A 322 8.48 -2.20 9.46
CA TYR A 322 8.19 -3.50 8.87
C TYR A 322 6.74 -3.91 9.09
N PHE A 323 6.02 -4.19 7.99
CA PHE A 323 4.60 -4.56 8.02
C PHE A 323 4.35 -6.05 7.82
N ALA A 324 5.25 -6.75 7.14
CA ALA A 324 5.09 -8.16 6.83
C ALA A 324 6.42 -8.90 6.88
N CYS A 325 6.35 -10.17 7.26
CA CYS A 325 7.44 -11.13 7.11
C CYS A 325 6.89 -12.44 6.53
N ALA A 326 7.78 -13.29 6.00
CA ALA A 326 7.48 -14.66 5.60
C ALA A 326 8.72 -15.55 5.61
N TRP A 327 8.50 -16.85 5.85
CA TRP A 327 9.57 -17.85 5.92
C TRP A 327 9.77 -18.60 4.61
N THR A 328 11.03 -18.94 4.33
CA THR A 328 11.36 -20.02 3.39
C THR A 328 12.57 -20.83 3.85
N THR A 329 12.64 -22.07 3.38
CA THR A 329 13.77 -22.98 3.59
C THR A 329 14.20 -23.50 2.24
N ILE A 330 15.47 -23.27 1.90
CA ILE A 330 16.03 -23.64 0.60
C ILE A 330 17.17 -24.63 0.83
N ASP A 331 17.02 -25.82 0.26
CA ASP A 331 18.09 -26.82 0.20
C ASP A 331 19.13 -26.38 -0.83
N ASP A 332 20.23 -25.81 -0.37
CA ASP A 332 21.37 -25.50 -1.22
C ASP A 332 22.26 -26.73 -1.32
N LYS A 333 22.28 -27.39 -2.48
CA LYS A 333 23.09 -28.59 -2.73
C LYS A 333 24.60 -28.35 -2.53
N THR A 334 25.04 -27.10 -2.52
CA THR A 334 26.45 -26.75 -2.32
C THR A 334 26.82 -26.57 -0.85
N GLU A 335 25.83 -26.53 0.05
CA GLU A 335 26.02 -26.28 1.47
C GLU A 335 25.65 -27.50 2.32
N THR A 336 26.22 -27.59 3.52
CA THR A 336 26.04 -28.72 4.44
C THR A 336 24.69 -28.69 5.18
N SER A 337 23.99 -27.55 5.15
CA SER A 337 22.69 -27.36 5.81
C SER A 337 21.79 -26.44 4.98
N PRO A 338 20.46 -26.62 5.04
CA PRO A 338 19.53 -25.74 4.35
C PRO A 338 19.61 -24.29 4.83
N LYS A 339 19.34 -23.35 3.92
CA LYS A 339 19.17 -21.94 4.23
C LYS A 339 17.79 -21.71 4.80
N VAL A 340 17.71 -21.28 6.05
CA VAL A 340 16.45 -20.85 6.68
C VAL A 340 16.39 -19.33 6.55
N LEU A 341 15.61 -18.87 5.58
CA LEU A 341 15.50 -17.48 5.22
C LEU A 341 14.21 -16.86 5.77
N LEU A 342 14.34 -15.64 6.28
CA LEU A 342 13.23 -14.79 6.68
C LEU A 342 13.23 -13.54 5.79
N ALA A 343 12.16 -13.35 5.02
CA ALA A 343 11.91 -12.11 4.31
C ALA A 343 11.12 -11.16 5.21
N ALA A 344 11.46 -9.88 5.21
CA ALA A 344 10.70 -8.82 5.88
C ALA A 344 10.65 -7.56 5.00
N GLY A 345 9.47 -6.94 4.91
CA GLY A 345 9.23 -5.75 4.10
C GLY A 345 8.29 -4.76 4.79
N GLY A 346 8.45 -3.49 4.47
CA GLY A 346 7.83 -2.38 5.21
C GLY A 346 7.64 -1.10 4.41
N GLU A 347 7.56 0.03 5.11
CA GLU A 347 7.27 1.35 4.58
C GLU A 347 8.29 1.82 3.51
N ARG A 348 9.57 1.44 3.62
CA ARG A 348 10.58 1.91 2.65
C ARG A 348 10.60 1.17 1.32
N GLY A 349 9.86 0.06 1.19
CA GLY A 349 9.90 -0.77 -0.02
C GLY A 349 11.18 -1.60 -0.16
N VAL A 350 12.03 -1.64 0.87
CA VAL A 350 13.20 -2.52 0.96
C VAL A 350 12.76 -3.83 1.60
N ILE A 351 13.01 -4.95 0.92
CA ILE A 351 12.73 -6.30 1.43
C ILE A 351 14.04 -6.89 1.90
N ARG A 352 14.22 -7.02 3.21
CA ARG A 352 15.38 -7.68 3.81
C ARG A 352 15.19 -9.18 3.76
N ILE A 353 16.18 -9.92 3.27
CA ILE A 353 16.23 -11.38 3.34
C ILE A 353 17.34 -11.74 4.33
N LEU A 354 16.97 -12.29 5.49
CA LEU A 354 17.89 -12.68 6.55
C LEU A 354 18.10 -14.19 6.54
N ASP A 355 19.35 -14.65 6.62
CA ASP A 355 19.70 -16.04 6.89
C ASP A 355 19.80 -16.25 8.40
N ILE A 356 18.82 -16.96 8.96
CA ILE A 356 18.69 -17.12 10.41
C ILE A 356 19.72 -18.09 10.97
N ASN A 357 20.10 -19.10 10.20
CA ASN A 357 21.13 -20.06 10.62
C ASN A 357 22.50 -19.37 10.69
N ARG A 358 22.79 -18.50 9.72
CA ARG A 358 24.06 -17.75 9.64
C ARG A 358 24.07 -16.44 10.42
N LYS A 359 22.90 -15.97 10.86
CA LYS A 359 22.70 -14.68 11.54
C LYS A 359 23.23 -13.50 10.72
N SER A 360 23.05 -13.54 9.41
CA SER A 360 23.49 -12.50 8.49
C SER A 360 22.38 -12.10 7.52
N GLN A 361 22.50 -10.92 6.92
CA GLN A 361 21.64 -10.56 5.79
C GLN A 361 22.12 -11.32 4.55
N HIS A 362 21.22 -12.10 3.94
CA HIS A 362 21.50 -12.81 2.69
C HIS A 362 21.49 -11.86 1.50
N THR A 363 20.42 -11.08 1.35
CA THR A 363 20.27 -10.06 0.29
C THR A 363 19.23 -9.01 0.70
N ALA A 364 19.06 -7.99 -0.14
CA ALA A 364 17.95 -7.05 -0.05
C ALA A 364 17.36 -6.82 -1.45
N LEU A 365 16.04 -6.83 -1.56
CA LEU A 365 15.31 -6.53 -2.79
C LEU A 365 14.66 -5.15 -2.66
N LEU A 366 14.47 -4.46 -3.78
CA LEU A 366 13.93 -3.10 -3.80
C LEU A 366 12.72 -3.02 -4.70
N GLN A 367 11.57 -2.65 -4.14
CA GLN A 367 10.34 -2.32 -4.87
C GLN A 367 10.01 -0.86 -4.66
N THR A 368 9.45 -0.21 -5.68
CA THR A 368 9.02 1.19 -5.57
C THR A 368 7.79 1.27 -4.67
N GLY A 369 7.94 1.67 -3.39
CA GLY A 369 6.81 1.85 -2.47
C GLY A 369 6.64 0.73 -1.43
N ALA A 370 5.90 1.05 -0.36
CA ALA A 370 5.77 0.22 0.82
C ALA A 370 5.25 -1.20 0.53
N ILE A 371 5.78 -2.19 1.23
CA ILE A 371 5.35 -3.60 1.13
C ILE A 371 4.27 -3.87 2.17
N ASN A 372 3.03 -4.08 1.73
CA ASN A 372 1.91 -4.38 2.61
C ASN A 372 1.84 -5.88 2.98
N HIS A 373 2.29 -6.76 2.09
CA HIS A 373 2.31 -8.20 2.32
C HIS A 373 3.38 -8.88 1.46
N LEU A 374 3.88 -10.01 1.92
CA LEU A 374 4.80 -10.87 1.18
C LEU A 374 4.58 -12.33 1.57
N THR A 375 4.86 -13.26 0.66
CA THR A 375 4.69 -14.70 0.87
C THR A 375 5.62 -15.50 -0.06
N PHE A 376 6.11 -16.64 0.40
CA PHE A 376 6.93 -17.54 -0.42
C PHE A 376 6.09 -18.62 -1.10
N ALA A 377 6.52 -19.03 -2.29
CA ALA A 377 5.93 -20.16 -2.99
C ALA A 377 6.35 -21.49 -2.33
N LYS A 378 5.37 -22.35 -1.99
CA LYS A 378 5.67 -23.64 -1.35
C LYS A 378 6.39 -24.63 -2.27
N ALA A 379 5.96 -24.72 -3.54
CA ALA A 379 6.57 -25.63 -4.51
C ALA A 379 7.92 -25.14 -5.06
N LYS A 380 8.19 -23.84 -5.02
CA LYS A 380 9.45 -23.22 -5.47
C LYS A 380 9.96 -22.25 -4.39
N PRO A 381 10.71 -22.72 -3.37
CA PRO A 381 10.97 -21.97 -2.14
C PRO A 381 11.85 -20.72 -2.31
N ASN A 382 12.50 -20.58 -3.46
CA ASN A 382 13.26 -19.38 -3.84
C ASN A 382 12.36 -18.23 -4.34
N LEU A 383 11.11 -18.51 -4.71
CA LEU A 383 10.20 -17.51 -5.26
C LEU A 383 9.44 -16.77 -4.16
N LEU A 384 9.56 -15.44 -4.17
CA LEU A 384 8.89 -14.53 -3.24
C LEU A 384 7.87 -13.67 -3.98
N CYS A 385 6.63 -13.65 -3.51
CA CYS A 385 5.58 -12.76 -3.97
C CYS A 385 5.43 -11.58 -3.01
N THR A 386 5.20 -10.39 -3.54
CA THR A 386 5.10 -9.14 -2.77
C THR A 386 3.91 -8.31 -3.23
N ALA A 387 3.17 -7.72 -2.30
CA ALA A 387 2.06 -6.81 -2.56
C ALA A 387 2.43 -5.40 -2.06
N SER A 388 2.34 -4.41 -2.93
CA SER A 388 2.84 -3.07 -2.64
C SER A 388 1.79 -1.96 -2.75
N LYS A 389 2.08 -0.89 -2.02
CA LYS A 389 1.39 0.40 -2.04
C LYS A 389 1.44 1.10 -3.40
N ASN A 390 2.35 0.70 -4.29
CA ASN A 390 2.42 1.20 -5.66
C ASN A 390 1.47 0.50 -6.65
N PHE A 391 0.51 -0.28 -6.13
CA PHE A 391 -0.52 -0.98 -6.91
C PHE A 391 0.00 -2.23 -7.65
N THR A 392 1.25 -2.62 -7.41
CA THR A 392 1.86 -3.78 -8.07
C THR A 392 1.90 -4.99 -7.16
N VAL A 393 1.82 -6.17 -7.79
CA VAL A 393 2.33 -7.41 -7.22
C VAL A 393 3.62 -7.75 -7.95
N THR A 394 4.65 -8.16 -7.22
CA THR A 394 5.93 -8.56 -7.83
C THR A 394 6.35 -9.94 -7.39
N LEU A 395 6.81 -10.74 -8.36
CA LEU A 395 7.43 -12.05 -8.18
C LEU A 395 8.95 -11.92 -8.32
N TRP A 396 9.66 -12.35 -7.29
CA TRP A 396 11.10 -12.29 -7.17
C TRP A 396 11.69 -13.69 -7.09
N ASP A 397 12.93 -13.84 -7.56
CA ASP A 397 13.81 -14.92 -7.11
C ASP A 397 14.80 -14.36 -6.07
N VAL A 398 14.74 -14.88 -4.85
CA VAL A 398 15.56 -14.37 -3.75
C VAL A 398 17.02 -14.81 -3.83
N LEU A 399 17.31 -15.92 -4.52
CA LEU A 399 18.67 -16.44 -4.63
C LEU A 399 19.50 -15.64 -5.65
N SER A 400 18.93 -15.34 -6.81
CA SER A 400 19.56 -14.47 -7.82
C SER A 400 19.32 -12.98 -7.58
N SER A 401 18.45 -12.63 -6.64
CA SER A 401 17.98 -11.25 -6.40
C SER A 401 17.33 -10.60 -7.63
N MET A 402 16.70 -11.40 -8.48
CA MET A 402 16.06 -10.93 -9.71
C MET A 402 14.57 -10.63 -9.51
N CYS A 403 14.12 -9.53 -10.11
CA CYS A 403 12.70 -9.25 -10.32
C CYS A 403 12.25 -10.01 -11.58
N LEU A 404 11.41 -11.03 -11.43
CA LEU A 404 11.01 -11.89 -12.54
C LEU A 404 9.78 -11.34 -13.26
N VAL A 405 8.73 -11.05 -12.49
CA VAL A 405 7.43 -10.65 -13.04
C VAL A 405 6.83 -9.55 -12.19
N VAL A 406 6.28 -8.53 -12.86
CA VAL A 406 5.51 -7.47 -12.22
C VAL A 406 4.08 -7.53 -12.76
N PHE A 407 3.11 -7.81 -11.90
CA PHE A 407 1.69 -7.76 -12.24
C PHE A 407 1.21 -6.34 -12.01
N HIS A 408 1.06 -5.59 -13.11
CA HIS A 408 0.65 -4.19 -13.12
C HIS A 408 0.15 -3.80 -14.51
N GLY A 409 -0.69 -2.77 -14.58
CA GLY A 409 -1.13 -2.22 -15.85
C GLY A 409 -2.52 -1.58 -15.75
N PRO A 410 -3.08 -1.10 -16.88
CA PRO A 410 -4.39 -0.45 -16.90
C PRO A 410 -5.54 -1.34 -16.41
N ASN A 411 -5.39 -2.66 -16.52
CA ASN A 411 -6.36 -3.66 -16.03
C ASN A 411 -5.87 -4.39 -14.77
N GLY A 412 -4.75 -3.94 -14.19
CA GLY A 412 -4.29 -4.37 -12.88
C GLY A 412 -4.94 -3.57 -11.76
N HIS A 413 -4.41 -3.72 -10.54
CA HIS A 413 -4.98 -3.03 -9.38
C HIS A 413 -4.90 -1.52 -9.57
N THR A 414 -5.95 -0.83 -9.16
CA THR A 414 -6.09 0.64 -9.33
C THR A 414 -5.82 1.42 -8.04
N ASP A 415 -5.51 0.69 -6.97
CA ASP A 415 -5.16 1.18 -5.65
C ASP A 415 -4.25 0.15 -4.94
N GLN A 416 -3.78 0.47 -3.74
CA GLN A 416 -2.77 -0.28 -2.99
C GLN A 416 -3.13 -1.76 -2.86
N VAL A 417 -2.18 -2.63 -3.23
CA VAL A 417 -2.35 -4.07 -3.03
C VAL A 417 -2.05 -4.37 -1.57
N LEU A 418 -3.03 -4.90 -0.85
CA LEU A 418 -2.99 -5.13 0.58
C LEU A 418 -2.55 -6.54 0.94
N CYS A 419 -2.83 -7.52 0.08
CA CYS A 419 -2.53 -8.92 0.35
C CYS A 419 -2.21 -9.67 -0.95
N VAL A 420 -1.32 -10.65 -0.85
CA VAL A 420 -1.00 -11.59 -1.91
C VAL A 420 -0.84 -12.99 -1.33
N ASP A 421 -1.36 -13.99 -2.02
CA ASP A 421 -1.11 -15.40 -1.74
C ASP A 421 -0.86 -16.20 -3.02
N ILE A 422 -0.02 -17.23 -2.95
CA ILE A 422 0.30 -18.10 -4.08
C ILE A 422 -0.18 -19.52 -3.75
N ASN A 423 -0.77 -20.20 -4.73
CA ASN A 423 -1.28 -21.55 -4.49
C ASN A 423 -0.14 -22.55 -4.29
N ASP A 424 -0.43 -23.67 -3.63
CA ASP A 424 0.57 -24.68 -3.26
C ASP A 424 1.33 -25.24 -4.48
N LYS A 425 0.68 -25.26 -5.65
CA LYS A 425 1.25 -25.75 -6.92
C LYS A 425 2.12 -24.71 -7.65
N CYS A 426 2.19 -23.47 -7.15
CA CYS A 426 2.90 -22.36 -7.82
C CYS A 426 2.41 -22.11 -9.26
N THR A 427 1.13 -22.32 -9.53
CA THR A 427 0.51 -22.09 -10.85
C THR A 427 -0.34 -20.83 -10.89
N MET A 428 -0.77 -20.34 -9.73
CA MET A 428 -1.65 -19.18 -9.64
C MET A 428 -1.32 -18.32 -8.43
N LEU A 429 -1.46 -17.02 -8.61
CA LEU A 429 -1.33 -16.01 -7.58
C LEU A 429 -2.67 -15.31 -7.39
N ALA A 430 -3.05 -15.02 -6.16
CA ALA A 430 -4.21 -14.21 -5.83
C ALA A 430 -3.77 -12.93 -5.12
N SER A 431 -4.36 -11.78 -5.47
CA SER A 431 -4.05 -10.48 -4.87
C SER A 431 -5.30 -9.70 -4.54
N ALA A 432 -5.28 -8.97 -3.42
CA ALA A 432 -6.41 -8.20 -2.91
C ALA A 432 -6.01 -6.75 -2.62
N SER A 433 -6.91 -5.81 -2.90
CA SER A 433 -6.57 -4.38 -2.92
C SER A 433 -7.61 -3.46 -2.26
N MET A 434 -7.16 -2.25 -1.93
CA MET A 434 -7.98 -1.09 -1.61
C MET A 434 -8.98 -0.73 -2.73
N ASP A 435 -8.77 -1.16 -3.97
CA ASP A 435 -9.74 -0.94 -5.05
C ASP A 435 -11.00 -1.84 -4.93
N ARG A 436 -11.05 -2.67 -3.88
CA ARG A 436 -12.13 -3.62 -3.54
C ARG A 436 -12.19 -4.84 -4.47
N SER A 437 -11.12 -5.09 -5.20
CA SER A 437 -11.00 -6.25 -6.08
C SER A 437 -10.13 -7.35 -5.47
N VAL A 438 -10.39 -8.58 -5.92
CA VAL A 438 -9.47 -9.69 -5.83
C VAL A 438 -9.16 -10.16 -7.24
N PHE A 439 -7.88 -10.23 -7.58
CA PHE A 439 -7.40 -10.72 -8.87
C PHE A 439 -6.72 -12.07 -8.70
N VAL A 440 -6.89 -12.93 -9.70
CA VAL A 440 -6.12 -14.17 -9.84
C VAL A 440 -5.33 -14.09 -11.14
N TRP A 441 -4.04 -14.40 -11.02
CA TRP A 441 -3.05 -14.33 -12.08
C TRP A 441 -2.46 -15.71 -12.32
N SER A 442 -2.36 -16.10 -13.58
CA SER A 442 -1.78 -17.34 -14.03
C SER A 442 -0.26 -17.22 -14.10
N LEU A 443 0.40 -18.10 -13.36
CA LEU A 443 1.84 -18.34 -13.47
C LEU A 443 2.16 -19.45 -14.47
N ALA A 444 1.14 -20.05 -15.09
CA ALA A 444 1.28 -21.12 -16.06
C ALA A 444 1.40 -20.62 -17.50
N SER A 445 1.24 -19.31 -17.76
CA SER A 445 1.46 -18.74 -19.09
C SER A 445 2.92 -18.92 -19.52
N GLU A 446 3.14 -19.16 -20.81
CA GLU A 446 4.46 -19.45 -21.37
C GLU A 446 5.48 -18.36 -21.01
N LYS A 447 5.15 -17.08 -21.22
CA LYS A 447 6.04 -15.95 -20.91
C LYS A 447 6.38 -15.82 -19.44
N VAL A 448 5.43 -16.10 -18.54
CA VAL A 448 5.69 -16.08 -17.08
C VAL A 448 6.58 -17.25 -16.69
N ARG A 449 6.33 -18.43 -17.25
CA ARG A 449 7.16 -19.63 -17.02
C ARG A 449 8.58 -19.41 -17.51
N GLU A 450 8.78 -18.86 -18.70
CA GLU A 450 10.11 -18.51 -19.20
C GLU A 450 10.87 -17.62 -18.20
N GLN A 451 10.23 -16.59 -17.63
CA GLN A 451 10.88 -15.76 -16.60
C GLN A 451 11.21 -16.53 -15.34
N ILE A 452 10.33 -17.42 -14.89
CA ILE A 452 10.59 -18.26 -13.72
C ILE A 452 11.75 -19.23 -13.99
N ASP A 453 11.82 -19.79 -15.19
CA ASP A 453 12.86 -20.75 -15.58
C ASP A 453 14.23 -20.06 -15.78
N LEU A 454 14.26 -18.75 -16.06
CA LEU A 454 15.51 -17.95 -16.01
C LEU A 454 16.15 -17.98 -14.62
N ALA A 455 15.36 -18.04 -13.54
CA ALA A 455 15.88 -18.10 -12.18
C ALA A 455 16.60 -19.43 -11.87
N GLU A 456 16.26 -20.50 -12.60
CA GLU A 456 16.82 -21.84 -12.39
C GLU A 456 18.16 -22.04 -13.14
N ASN A 457 18.49 -21.15 -14.08
CA ASN A 457 19.67 -21.29 -14.94
C ASN A 457 20.87 -20.44 -14.44
N PRO A 458 22.08 -21.00 -14.33
CA PRO A 458 23.26 -20.24 -13.94
C PRO A 458 23.62 -19.20 -15.01
N MET A 459 23.34 -17.93 -14.75
CA MET A 459 23.75 -16.82 -15.62
C MET A 459 24.86 -15.97 -14.99
N HIS A 460 25.75 -15.41 -15.81
CA HIS A 460 26.74 -14.44 -15.36
C HIS A 460 26.06 -13.14 -14.89
N GLU A 461 26.61 -12.48 -13.86
CA GLU A 461 26.01 -11.30 -13.23
C GLU A 461 25.70 -10.16 -14.23
N GLN A 462 26.57 -9.95 -15.22
CA GLN A 462 26.35 -8.94 -16.26
C GLN A 462 25.12 -9.23 -17.14
N GLN A 463 24.86 -10.50 -17.44
CA GLN A 463 23.66 -10.90 -18.20
C GLN A 463 22.40 -10.73 -17.35
N ARG A 464 22.48 -11.01 -16.03
CA ARG A 464 21.35 -10.83 -15.10
C ARG A 464 20.84 -9.40 -15.05
N ARG A 465 21.73 -8.41 -15.05
CA ARG A 465 21.36 -6.98 -15.02
C ARG A 465 20.61 -6.50 -16.26
N LEU A 466 20.71 -7.22 -17.37
CA LEU A 466 20.02 -6.89 -18.62
C LEU A 466 18.62 -7.48 -18.69
N ILE A 467 18.30 -8.46 -17.82
CA ILE A 467 16.99 -9.10 -17.80
C ILE A 467 16.00 -8.13 -17.16
N LYS A 468 15.05 -7.68 -17.99
CA LYS A 468 13.93 -6.86 -17.53
C LYS A 468 12.82 -7.78 -17.05
N ALA A 469 12.22 -7.42 -15.91
CA ALA A 469 11.04 -8.13 -15.42
C ALA A 469 9.92 -8.11 -16.46
N TYR A 470 9.23 -9.24 -16.61
CA TYR A 470 8.08 -9.32 -17.49
C TYR A 470 6.86 -8.65 -16.85
N ALA A 471 6.22 -7.74 -17.56
CA ALA A 471 5.02 -7.06 -17.10
C ALA A 471 3.74 -7.84 -17.51
N VAL A 472 2.89 -8.15 -16.54
CA VAL A 472 1.59 -8.79 -16.76
C VAL A 472 0.49 -7.78 -16.45
N ALA A 473 -0.19 -7.30 -17.49
CA ALA A 473 -1.20 -6.24 -17.36
C ALA A 473 -2.64 -6.72 -17.20
N PHE A 474 -2.91 -8.00 -17.44
CA PHE A 474 -4.25 -8.56 -17.45
C PHE A 474 -4.34 -9.72 -16.45
N PRO A 475 -5.20 -9.63 -15.43
CA PRO A 475 -5.51 -10.77 -14.58
C PRO A 475 -6.37 -11.78 -15.36
N ASP A 476 -6.19 -13.06 -15.07
CA ASP A 476 -7.01 -14.13 -15.65
C ASP A 476 -8.42 -14.11 -15.09
N ILE A 477 -8.55 -13.79 -13.79
CA ILE A 477 -9.83 -13.67 -13.11
C ILE A 477 -9.87 -12.36 -12.35
N GLU A 478 -10.96 -11.65 -12.55
CA GLU A 478 -11.28 -10.42 -11.87
C GLU A 478 -12.57 -10.59 -11.04
N ALA A 479 -12.45 -10.40 -9.72
CA ALA A 479 -13.57 -10.35 -8.79
C ALA A 479 -13.65 -8.95 -8.14
N LYS A 480 -14.50 -8.05 -8.66
CA LYS A 480 -14.63 -6.64 -8.26
C LYS A 480 -15.76 -6.36 -7.25
N ALA A 481 -15.76 -5.13 -6.71
CA ALA A 481 -16.88 -4.65 -5.89
C ALA A 481 -18.22 -4.67 -6.64
N LYS A 482 -19.26 -5.16 -5.95
CA LYS A 482 -20.61 -5.63 -6.41
C LYS A 482 -20.75 -7.12 -6.69
N THR A 483 -19.66 -7.88 -6.92
CA THR A 483 -19.75 -9.34 -7.14
C THR A 483 -19.28 -10.15 -5.93
N LEU A 484 -18.27 -9.68 -5.19
CA LEU A 484 -17.72 -10.39 -4.04
C LEU A 484 -17.80 -9.57 -2.73
N HIS A 485 -17.12 -8.41 -2.72
CA HIS A 485 -16.98 -7.55 -1.53
C HIS A 485 -17.53 -6.13 -1.78
N SER A 486 -17.98 -5.46 -0.72
CA SER A 486 -18.47 -4.06 -0.78
C SER A 486 -17.40 -3.04 -0.41
N HIS A 487 -16.38 -3.45 0.33
CA HIS A 487 -15.30 -2.60 0.83
C HIS A 487 -13.93 -3.16 0.43
N TYR A 488 -12.87 -2.44 0.81
CA TYR A 488 -11.46 -2.82 0.58
C TYR A 488 -11.21 -4.25 1.03
N VAL A 489 -10.47 -5.02 0.23
CA VAL A 489 -10.18 -6.42 0.53
C VAL A 489 -8.75 -6.48 1.06
N ASP A 490 -8.61 -6.70 2.36
CA ASP A 490 -7.32 -6.64 3.04
C ASP A 490 -6.73 -8.02 3.32
N ASN A 491 -7.46 -9.10 3.02
CA ASN A 491 -6.94 -10.46 3.08
C ASN A 491 -7.44 -11.34 1.93
N VAL A 492 -6.54 -12.15 1.38
CA VAL A 492 -6.83 -13.24 0.46
C VAL A 492 -5.84 -14.38 0.70
N GLN A 493 -6.34 -15.61 0.81
CA GLN A 493 -5.54 -16.83 0.97
C GLN A 493 -6.16 -18.01 0.22
N TRP A 494 -5.32 -18.85 -0.38
CA TRP A 494 -5.73 -20.10 -1.02
C TRP A 494 -6.10 -21.17 0.02
N TYR A 495 -7.20 -21.87 -0.21
CA TYR A 495 -7.64 -23.01 0.59
C TYR A 495 -8.02 -24.16 -0.35
N GLY A 496 -7.04 -25.03 -0.62
CA GLY A 496 -7.12 -25.98 -1.72
C GLY A 496 -7.18 -25.24 -3.07
N ASP A 497 -8.17 -25.56 -3.89
CA ASP A 497 -8.42 -24.87 -5.16
C ASP A 497 -9.40 -23.69 -5.02
N ALA A 498 -9.86 -23.38 -3.80
CA ALA A 498 -10.71 -22.23 -3.48
C ALA A 498 -9.89 -21.11 -2.82
N LEU A 499 -10.52 -19.95 -2.66
CA LEU A 499 -9.97 -18.75 -2.03
C LEU A 499 -10.88 -18.31 -0.89
N ILE A 500 -10.27 -17.96 0.24
CA ILE A 500 -10.91 -17.21 1.31
C ILE A 500 -10.41 -15.77 1.19
N SER A 501 -11.34 -14.83 1.09
CA SER A 501 -11.03 -13.40 1.12
C SER A 501 -11.89 -12.67 2.13
N ARG A 502 -11.30 -11.66 2.78
CA ARG A 502 -11.93 -10.86 3.82
C ARG A 502 -11.84 -9.38 3.47
N SER A 503 -12.94 -8.67 3.70
CA SER A 503 -13.05 -7.24 3.50
C SER A 503 -13.12 -6.48 4.82
N ALA A 504 -12.77 -5.20 4.79
CA ALA A 504 -12.76 -4.34 5.97
C ALA A 504 -14.14 -4.14 6.62
N ASP A 505 -15.22 -4.47 5.92
CA ASP A 505 -16.60 -4.52 6.43
C ASP A 505 -16.94 -5.82 7.19
N ASN A 506 -15.91 -6.62 7.52
CA ASN A 506 -16.02 -7.92 8.20
C ASN A 506 -16.80 -8.97 7.42
N THR A 507 -16.93 -8.78 6.10
CA THR A 507 -17.41 -9.81 5.18
C THR A 507 -16.28 -10.76 4.85
N PHE A 508 -16.57 -12.06 4.95
CA PHE A 508 -15.73 -13.14 4.47
C PHE A 508 -16.43 -13.85 3.32
N CYS A 509 -15.65 -14.21 2.31
CA CYS A 509 -16.12 -14.97 1.16
C CYS A 509 -15.21 -16.18 0.97
N LEU A 510 -15.78 -17.37 0.89
CA LEU A 510 -15.15 -18.55 0.32
C LEU A 510 -15.69 -18.72 -1.10
N TRP A 511 -14.80 -18.78 -2.07
CA TRP A 511 -15.17 -18.80 -3.49
C TRP A 511 -14.13 -19.54 -4.31
N GLN A 512 -14.52 -20.05 -5.47
CA GLN A 512 -13.66 -20.80 -6.36
C GLN A 512 -13.45 -20.03 -7.67
N PRO A 513 -12.19 -19.77 -8.08
CA PRO A 513 -11.90 -19.23 -9.40
C PRO A 513 -12.33 -20.23 -10.50
N ILE A 514 -12.93 -19.74 -11.59
CA ILE A 514 -13.28 -20.55 -12.76
C ILE A 514 -12.36 -20.18 -13.91
N ILE A 515 -11.55 -21.12 -14.35
CA ILE A 515 -10.53 -20.92 -15.39
C ILE A 515 -11.01 -21.59 -16.68
N GLY A 516 -11.20 -20.84 -17.76
CA GLY A 516 -11.60 -21.40 -19.04
C GLY A 516 -12.22 -20.40 -20.02
N ASN A 517 -12.35 -20.82 -21.28
CA ASN A 517 -12.91 -20.02 -22.36
C ASN A 517 -14.45 -20.05 -22.32
N THR A 518 -15.06 -19.38 -21.35
CA THR A 518 -16.52 -19.44 -21.16
C THR A 518 -17.23 -18.20 -21.68
N THR A 519 -18.04 -18.41 -22.71
CA THR A 519 -19.05 -17.50 -23.26
C THR A 519 -20.24 -17.21 -22.32
N LYS A 520 -20.13 -17.45 -21.00
CA LYS A 520 -21.20 -17.20 -20.00
C LYS A 520 -20.73 -16.56 -18.68
N ALA A 521 -21.16 -15.32 -18.48
CA ALA A 521 -21.62 -14.61 -17.27
C ALA A 521 -20.84 -14.56 -15.92
N SER A 522 -19.93 -15.47 -15.55
CA SER A 522 -19.22 -15.33 -14.25
C SER A 522 -17.83 -15.97 -14.21
N SER A 523 -16.84 -15.19 -13.77
CA SER A 523 -15.41 -15.56 -13.65
C SER A 523 -15.08 -16.36 -12.39
N PHE A 524 -16.04 -16.56 -11.49
CA PHE A 524 -15.85 -17.32 -10.25
C PHE A 524 -17.18 -17.86 -9.69
N LYS A 525 -17.10 -18.82 -8.78
CA LYS A 525 -18.25 -19.36 -8.03
C LYS A 525 -18.13 -18.98 -6.55
N LEU A 526 -19.06 -18.18 -6.03
CA LEU A 526 -19.18 -17.95 -4.59
C LEU A 526 -19.74 -19.22 -3.92
N LEU A 527 -19.00 -19.75 -2.94
CA LEU A 527 -19.40 -20.96 -2.20
C LEU A 527 -20.09 -20.60 -0.90
N LEU A 528 -19.54 -19.62 -0.17
CA LEU A 528 -20.06 -19.17 1.11
C LEU A 528 -19.71 -17.70 1.31
N LYS A 529 -20.65 -16.93 1.86
CA LYS A 529 -20.42 -15.55 2.29
C LYS A 529 -21.02 -15.38 3.67
N TRP A 530 -20.23 -14.85 4.59
CA TRP A 530 -20.69 -14.56 5.94
C TRP A 530 -20.11 -13.25 6.45
N ILE A 531 -20.83 -12.63 7.37
CA ILE A 531 -20.45 -11.37 7.98
C ILE A 531 -20.29 -11.62 9.47
N VAL A 532 -19.19 -11.16 10.03
CA VAL A 532 -19.04 -11.09 11.48
C VAL A 532 -19.49 -9.69 11.89
N HIS A 533 -20.64 -9.60 12.56
CA HIS A 533 -21.20 -8.32 12.99
C HIS A 533 -20.35 -7.70 14.11
N GLU A 534 -19.35 -6.93 13.71
CA GLU A 534 -18.65 -5.97 14.57
C GLU A 534 -19.12 -4.56 14.24
N LYS A 535 -19.15 -3.68 15.26
CA LYS A 535 -19.74 -2.34 15.14
C LYS A 535 -18.92 -1.36 14.28
N GLU A 536 -17.73 -1.76 13.84
CA GLU A 536 -16.75 -0.88 13.18
C GLU A 536 -16.12 -1.55 11.95
N TYR A 537 -15.75 -0.72 10.96
CA TYR A 537 -14.91 -1.13 9.85
C TYR A 537 -13.48 -1.32 10.35
N ILE A 538 -12.88 -2.47 10.05
CA ILE A 538 -11.56 -2.82 10.58
C ILE A 538 -10.63 -3.16 9.44
N TRP A 539 -9.54 -2.42 9.34
CA TRP A 539 -8.52 -2.57 8.32
C TRP A 539 -7.21 -3.06 8.94
N PHE A 540 -6.38 -3.70 8.14
CA PHE A 540 -5.10 -4.29 8.56
C PHE A 540 -5.29 -5.34 9.66
N LEU A 541 -6.15 -6.32 9.40
CA LEU A 541 -6.19 -7.58 10.13
C LEU A 541 -5.78 -8.70 9.19
N LYS A 542 -4.79 -9.50 9.58
CA LYS A 542 -4.36 -10.66 8.81
C LYS A 542 -4.82 -11.94 9.50
N LEU A 543 -5.75 -12.64 8.85
CA LEU A 543 -6.16 -13.98 9.22
C LEU A 543 -5.07 -15.00 8.86
N ASP A 544 -5.16 -16.17 9.47
CA ASP A 544 -4.39 -17.34 9.05
C ASP A 544 -5.25 -18.61 9.07
N ILE A 545 -4.89 -19.56 8.20
CA ILE A 545 -5.60 -20.81 8.00
C ILE A 545 -4.65 -21.99 8.23
N CYS A 546 -4.93 -22.75 9.30
CA CYS A 546 -4.30 -24.05 9.51
C CYS A 546 -5.00 -25.08 8.63
N ARG A 547 -4.36 -25.49 7.54
CA ARG A 547 -4.94 -26.43 6.56
C ARG A 547 -5.10 -27.85 7.12
N ALA A 548 -4.15 -28.32 7.93
CA ALA A 548 -4.19 -29.68 8.49
C ALA A 548 -5.35 -29.89 9.47
N SER A 549 -5.55 -28.94 10.39
CA SER A 549 -6.68 -28.96 11.33
C SER A 549 -7.94 -28.27 10.81
N GLN A 550 -7.88 -27.67 9.61
CA GLN A 550 -8.96 -26.88 9.00
C GLN A 550 -9.47 -25.78 9.95
N LEU A 551 -8.55 -25.05 10.57
CA LEU A 551 -8.87 -23.94 11.45
C LEU A 551 -8.63 -22.62 10.73
N LEU A 552 -9.50 -21.65 10.96
CA LEU A 552 -9.35 -20.25 10.55
C LEU A 552 -9.27 -19.41 11.81
N ALA A 553 -8.35 -18.45 11.88
CA ALA A 553 -8.29 -17.48 12.97
C ALA A 553 -8.12 -16.06 12.47
N ILE A 554 -8.71 -15.11 13.18
CA ILE A 554 -8.49 -13.67 12.97
C ILE A 554 -8.51 -12.93 14.31
N GLY A 555 -7.68 -11.90 14.41
CA GLY A 555 -7.70 -10.96 15.52
C GLY A 555 -8.87 -9.97 15.43
N THR A 556 -9.14 -9.26 16.52
CA THR A 556 -10.14 -8.18 16.60
C THR A 556 -9.50 -6.89 17.15
N LEU A 557 -10.23 -5.76 17.05
CA LEU A 557 -9.79 -4.49 17.64
C LEU A 557 -9.72 -4.51 19.17
N ASP A 558 -10.54 -5.34 19.82
CA ASP A 558 -10.68 -5.39 21.29
C ASP A 558 -9.79 -6.44 21.96
N GLY A 559 -8.74 -6.91 21.27
CA GLY A 559 -7.76 -7.84 21.82
C GLY A 559 -8.21 -9.30 21.87
N GLN A 560 -9.23 -9.66 21.11
CA GLN A 560 -9.73 -11.03 21.02
C GLN A 560 -9.18 -11.71 19.75
N ILE A 561 -9.24 -13.04 19.76
CA ILE A 561 -9.01 -13.86 18.56
C ILE A 561 -10.24 -14.71 18.36
N GLN A 562 -10.78 -14.70 17.15
CA GLN A 562 -11.90 -15.54 16.74
C GLN A 562 -11.32 -16.74 15.98
N VAL A 563 -11.73 -17.95 16.37
CA VAL A 563 -11.26 -19.21 15.77
C VAL A 563 -12.43 -20.04 15.30
N TRP A 564 -12.45 -20.37 14.01
CA TRP A 564 -13.43 -21.25 13.39
C TRP A 564 -12.80 -22.61 13.12
N ASP A 565 -13.54 -23.68 13.41
CA ASP A 565 -13.28 -25.00 12.85
C ASP A 565 -14.10 -25.12 11.57
N LEU A 566 -13.43 -25.06 10.41
CA LEU A 566 -14.10 -25.04 9.10
C LEU A 566 -14.89 -26.33 8.83
N ARG A 567 -14.61 -27.44 9.53
CA ARG A 567 -15.38 -28.68 9.39
C ARG A 567 -16.77 -28.59 10.02
N HIS A 568 -16.87 -27.86 11.13
CA HIS A 568 -18.07 -27.83 11.98
C HIS A 568 -18.83 -26.51 11.87
N HIS A 569 -18.12 -25.41 11.67
CA HIS A 569 -18.67 -24.06 11.73
C HIS A 569 -19.09 -23.53 10.35
N MET A 570 -18.81 -24.23 9.25
CA MET A 570 -19.17 -23.75 7.91
C MET A 570 -20.69 -23.67 7.64
N HIS A 571 -21.52 -24.32 8.46
CA HIS A 571 -22.98 -24.21 8.33
C HIS A 571 -23.53 -22.87 8.87
N ASN A 572 -22.91 -22.31 9.91
CA ASN A 572 -23.29 -21.00 10.47
C ASN A 572 -22.07 -20.23 11.02
N PRO A 573 -21.13 -19.85 10.15
CA PRO A 573 -19.82 -19.31 10.56
C PRO A 573 -19.92 -17.93 11.21
N ALA A 574 -21.01 -17.19 11.00
CA ALA A 574 -21.20 -15.89 11.62
C ALA A 574 -21.33 -15.97 13.15
N VAL A 575 -21.76 -17.11 13.70
CA VAL A 575 -22.08 -17.27 15.12
C VAL A 575 -21.28 -18.41 15.76
N ASP A 576 -20.96 -19.46 15.02
CA ASP A 576 -20.22 -20.60 15.52
C ASP A 576 -18.71 -20.36 15.44
N PHE A 577 -18.13 -19.69 16.44
CA PHE A 577 -16.67 -19.59 16.61
C PHE A 577 -16.24 -19.54 18.07
N VAL A 578 -15.01 -19.94 18.32
CA VAL A 578 -14.39 -19.86 19.64
C VAL A 578 -13.73 -18.49 19.79
N LYS A 579 -14.04 -17.80 20.88
CA LYS A 579 -13.40 -16.52 21.26
C LYS A 579 -12.27 -16.80 22.23
N LEU A 580 -11.05 -16.49 21.83
CA LEU A 580 -9.88 -16.45 22.70
C LEU A 580 -9.75 -15.04 23.24
N LYS A 581 -9.82 -14.89 24.57
CA LYS A 581 -9.70 -13.60 25.23
C LYS A 581 -8.58 -13.64 26.25
N ASN A 582 -7.74 -12.62 26.23
CA ASN A 582 -6.77 -12.40 27.28
C ASN A 582 -7.24 -11.24 28.17
N MET A 583 -7.25 -11.42 29.49
CA MET A 583 -7.65 -10.37 30.44
C MET A 583 -6.63 -9.22 30.50
N ASN A 584 -5.38 -9.46 30.09
CA ASN A 584 -4.25 -8.56 30.33
C ASN A 584 -4.01 -7.51 29.23
N SER A 585 -4.70 -7.61 28.09
CA SER A 585 -4.63 -6.60 27.03
C SER A 585 -5.95 -6.54 26.25
N LYS A 586 -6.31 -5.32 25.84
CA LYS A 586 -7.42 -5.03 24.92
C LYS A 586 -6.91 -4.39 23.62
N ALA A 587 -5.60 -4.41 23.39
CA ALA A 587 -5.02 -3.84 22.18
C ALA A 587 -5.41 -4.70 20.97
N LYS A 588 -5.60 -4.05 19.81
CA LYS A 588 -5.89 -4.71 18.54
C LYS A 588 -4.91 -5.85 18.30
N ILE A 589 -5.43 -7.02 17.91
CA ILE A 589 -4.63 -8.14 17.41
C ILE A 589 -4.47 -7.98 15.90
N SER A 590 -3.29 -7.59 15.43
CA SER A 590 -3.03 -7.25 14.02
C SER A 590 -2.86 -8.48 13.13
N ARG A 591 -2.21 -9.53 13.63
CA ARG A 591 -1.92 -10.76 12.89
C ARG A 591 -1.92 -11.98 13.79
N VAL A 592 -2.31 -13.10 13.23
CA VAL A 592 -2.26 -14.42 13.85
C VAL A 592 -1.50 -15.40 12.95
N SER A 593 -0.93 -16.44 13.53
CA SER A 593 -0.22 -17.50 12.79
C SER A 593 -0.33 -18.84 13.53
N PHE A 594 -0.78 -19.87 12.82
CA PHE A 594 -0.83 -21.25 13.29
C PHE A 594 0.45 -22.00 12.96
N ASN A 595 0.81 -22.94 13.83
CA ASN A 595 1.74 -23.99 13.43
C ASN A 595 1.03 -25.02 12.52
N TYR A 596 1.81 -25.92 11.91
CA TYR A 596 1.32 -26.85 10.89
C TYR A 596 0.05 -27.62 11.27
N ASP A 597 -0.02 -28.15 12.49
CA ASP A 597 -1.16 -28.94 12.99
C ASP A 597 -2.20 -28.10 13.75
N GLY A 598 -1.94 -26.80 13.97
CA GLY A 598 -2.81 -25.89 14.70
C GLY A 598 -2.82 -26.13 16.21
N SER A 599 -1.88 -26.91 16.77
CA SER A 599 -1.74 -27.08 18.21
C SER A 599 -1.23 -25.82 18.90
N ILE A 600 -0.50 -24.95 18.18
CA ILE A 600 -0.02 -23.65 18.65
C ILE A 600 -0.54 -22.54 17.72
N LEU A 601 -0.97 -21.45 18.34
CA LEU A 601 -1.38 -20.22 17.67
C LEU A 601 -0.62 -19.05 18.31
N VAL A 602 0.10 -18.30 17.49
CA VAL A 602 0.79 -17.08 17.91
C VAL A 602 0.05 -15.86 17.35
N ALA A 603 -0.05 -14.80 18.13
CA ALA A 603 -0.71 -13.56 17.73
C ALA A 603 0.08 -12.34 18.19
N CYS A 604 0.07 -11.26 17.42
CA CYS A 604 0.72 -10.00 17.79
C CYS A 604 -0.28 -8.85 17.89
N SER A 605 0.13 -7.77 18.57
CA SER A 605 -0.76 -6.66 18.91
C SER A 605 -0.07 -5.30 18.87
N ASP A 606 -0.90 -4.27 18.80
CA ASP A 606 -0.47 -2.88 18.70
C ASP A 606 0.26 -2.35 19.95
N ASP A 607 0.15 -3.04 21.10
CA ASP A 607 0.80 -2.65 22.36
C ASP A 607 2.14 -3.38 22.62
N SER A 608 2.76 -3.87 21.53
CA SER A 608 4.04 -4.58 21.50
C SER A 608 4.02 -5.94 22.18
N ARG A 609 2.85 -6.59 22.26
CA ARG A 609 2.74 -7.93 22.85
C ARG A 609 2.56 -9.01 21.80
N ILE A 610 3.18 -10.15 22.07
CA ILE A 610 3.00 -11.42 21.37
C ILE A 610 2.35 -12.39 22.34
N PHE A 611 1.30 -13.07 21.90
CA PHE A 611 0.56 -14.06 22.67
C PHE A 611 0.78 -15.44 22.06
N ILE A 612 1.13 -16.42 22.91
CA ILE A 612 1.25 -17.82 22.51
C ILE A 612 0.10 -18.59 23.13
N TRP A 613 -0.70 -19.23 22.28
CA TRP A 613 -1.87 -20.03 22.64
C TRP A 613 -1.60 -21.50 22.29
N LYS A 614 -1.89 -22.39 23.23
CA LYS A 614 -1.80 -23.84 23.03
C LYS A 614 -3.20 -24.45 23.05
N ARG A 615 -3.50 -25.26 22.04
CA ARG A 615 -4.73 -26.04 21.94
C ARG A 615 -4.67 -27.20 22.94
N LYS A 616 -5.77 -27.41 23.67
CA LYS A 616 -5.94 -28.48 24.64
C LYS A 616 -6.29 -29.80 24.00
#